data_AF-A0A349WZI4-F1
#
_entry.id   AF-A0A349WZI4-F1
#
_cell.length_a   1.000
_cell.length_b   1.000
_cell.length_c   1.000
_cell.angle_alpha   90.00
_cell.angle_beta   90.00
_cell.angle_gamma   90.00
#
_symmetry.space_group_name_H-M   'P 1'
#
loop_
_entity.id
_entity.type
_entity.pdbx_description
1 polymer ?
#
loop_
_entity_poly.entity_id
_entity_poly.type
_entity_poly.pdbx_seq_one_letter_code
_entity_poly.pdbx_strand_id
1 'polypeptide(L)'
;GFIPGIRPGKQTADYLSWVVNRLLLSGALFLSIIAVLPIILQQVTGNTNLVIGGTSVLIIVAVVIDSVKQIQAQLTMREYEI
;
A
#
# COMPACT_ATOMS: atom_id res chain seq x y z
N GLY A 1 -6.75 7.18 21.16
CA GLY A 1 -8.02 6.43 21.07
C GLY A 1 -7.83 5.07 21.69
N PHE A 2 -8.83 4.57 22.43
CA PHE A 2 -8.81 3.25 23.05
C PHE A 2 -9.70 2.33 22.21
N ILE A 3 -9.34 1.06 22.07
CA ILE A 3 -10.21 0.09 21.40
C ILE A 3 -11.35 -0.24 22.38
N PRO A 4 -12.61 0.13 22.09
CA PRO A 4 -13.73 -0.16 22.99
C PRO A 4 -13.83 -1.67 23.20
N GLY A 5 -13.92 -2.10 24.46
CA GLY A 5 -14.00 -3.52 24.85
C GLY A 5 -12.67 -4.18 25.24
N ILE A 6 -11.52 -3.51 25.11
CA ILE A 6 -10.21 -4.06 25.51
C ILE A 6 -9.54 -3.13 26.54
N ARG A 7 -8.99 -3.68 27.63
CA ARG A 7 -8.33 -2.84 28.64
C ARG A 7 -7.09 -2.18 28.02
N PRO A 8 -6.89 -0.87 28.22
CA PRO A 8 -5.75 -0.15 27.66
C PRO A 8 -4.41 -0.74 28.08
N GLY A 9 -3.42 -0.73 27.18
CA GLY A 9 -2.06 -1.21 27.43
C GLY A 9 -1.77 -2.53 26.73
N LYS A 10 -1.24 -3.51 27.47
CA LYS A 10 -0.76 -4.78 26.89
C LYS A 10 -1.84 -5.53 26.11
N GLN A 11 -3.08 -5.56 26.60
CA GLN A 11 -4.18 -6.23 25.90
C GLN A 11 -4.56 -5.56 24.57
N THR A 12 -4.45 -4.22 24.47
CA THR A 12 -4.68 -3.50 23.20
C THR A 12 -3.55 -3.79 22.20
N ALA A 13 -2.30 -3.84 22.68
CA ALA A 13 -1.15 -4.16 21.85
C ALA A 13 -1.23 -5.58 21.28
N ASP A 14 -1.55 -6.57 22.12
CA ASP A 14 -1.68 -7.97 21.69
C ASP A 14 -2.80 -8.13 20.65
N TYR A 15 -3.95 -7.47 20.85
CA TYR A 15 -5.03 -7.46 19.88
C TYR A 15 -4.62 -6.81 18.56
N LEU A 16 -3.97 -5.64 18.61
CA LEU A 16 -3.53 -4.93 17.40
C LEU A 16 -2.49 -5.76 16.64
N SER A 17 -1.53 -6.35 17.35
CA SER A 17 -0.54 -7.25 16.75
C SER A 17 -1.19 -8.45 16.06
N TRP A 18 -2.24 -9.05 16.65
CA TRP A 18 -2.97 -10.14 16.02
C TRP A 18 -3.66 -9.70 14.72
N VAL A 19 -4.35 -8.56 14.74
CA VAL A 19 -5.04 -8.01 13.56
C VAL A 19 -4.03 -7.62 12.47
N VAL A 20 -2.98 -6.89 12.83
CA VAL A 20 -1.95 -6.41 11.90
C VAL A 20 -1.25 -7.61 11.26
N ASN A 21 -0.86 -8.63 12.03
CA ASN A 21 -0.20 -9.81 11.48
C ASN A 21 -1.05 -10.52 10.41
N ARG A 22 -2.37 -10.59 10.62
CA ARG A 22 -3.29 -11.19 9.65
C ARG A 22 -3.43 -10.36 8.38
N LEU A 23 -3.44 -9.03 8.51
CA LEU A 23 -3.45 -8.11 7.36
C LEU A 23 -2.12 -8.15 6.60
N LEU A 24 -0.99 -8.19 7.31
CA LEU A 24 0.34 -8.27 6.73
C LEU A 24 0.53 -9.54 5.91
N LEU A 25 -0.02 -10.67 6.34
CA LEU A 25 0.05 -11.93 5.59
C LEU A 25 -0.55 -11.76 4.17
N SER A 26 -1.73 -11.16 4.05
CA SER A 26 -2.35 -10.88 2.75
C SER A 26 -1.63 -9.79 1.96
N GLY A 27 -1.17 -8.72 2.63
CA GLY A 27 -0.48 -7.61 1.99
C GLY A 27 0.90 -7.98 1.45
N ALA A 28 1.67 -8.78 2.19
CA ALA A 28 2.97 -9.27 1.77
C ALA A 28 2.87 -10.18 0.55
N LEU A 29 1.89 -11.09 0.52
CA LEU A 29 1.63 -11.95 -0.64
C LEU A 29 1.36 -11.12 -1.90
N PHE A 30 0.48 -10.11 -1.79
CA PHE A 30 0.14 -9.23 -2.91
C PHE A 30 1.35 -8.43 -3.41
N LEU A 31 2.13 -7.84 -2.50
CA LEU A 31 3.35 -7.10 -2.83
C LEU A 31 4.40 -7.99 -3.49
N SER A 32 4.60 -9.22 -2.99
CA SER A 32 5.54 -10.18 -3.59
C SER A 32 5.16 -10.53 -5.02
N ILE A 33 3.87 -10.74 -5.32
CA ILE A 33 3.42 -11.03 -6.70
C ILE A 33 3.72 -9.85 -7.63
N ILE A 34 3.39 -8.62 -7.20
CA ILE A 34 3.62 -7.42 -8.01
C ILE A 34 5.12 -7.20 -8.26
N ALA A 35 5.97 -7.46 -7.27
CA ALA A 35 7.42 -7.29 -7.40
C ALA A 35 8.06 -8.30 -8.37
N VAL A 36 7.54 -9.53 -8.45
CA VAL A 36 8.06 -10.59 -9.32
C VAL A 36 7.53 -10.48 -10.76
N LEU A 37 6.36 -9.89 -10.95
CA LEU A 37 5.73 -9.68 -12.26
C LEU A 37 6.67 -9.10 -13.34
N PRO A 38 7.42 -7.99 -13.12
CA PRO A 38 8.30 -7.43 -14.14
C PRO A 38 9.46 -8.37 -14.52
N ILE A 39 9.94 -9.18 -13.57
CA ILE A 39 11.04 -10.14 -13.80
C ILE A 39 10.58 -11.25 -14.75
N ILE A 40 9.37 -11.79 -14.53
CA ILE A 40 8.77 -12.83 -15.38
C ILE A 40 8.49 -12.28 -16.79
N LEU A 41 7.90 -11.09 -16.88
CA LEU A 41 7.58 -10.46 -18.17
C LEU A 41 8.83 -10.19 -19.02
N GLN A 42 9.95 -9.86 -18.38
CA GLN A 42 11.24 -9.68 -19.05
C GLN A 42 11.74 -10.99 -19.68
N GLN A 43 11.63 -12.12 -18.97
CA GLN A 43 12.09 -13.42 -19.46
C GLN A 43 11.24 -13.96 -20.62
N VAL A 44 9.93 -13.74 -20.60
CA VAL A 44 9.01 -14.24 -21.65
C VAL A 44 9.13 -13.43 -22.94
N THR A 45 9.35 -12.11 -22.85
CA THR A 45 9.30 -11.21 -24.01
C THR A 45 10.68 -11.02 -24.67
N GLY A 46 11.79 -11.39 -24.00
CA GLY A 46 13.15 -11.28 -24.54
C GLY A 46 13.63 -9.85 -24.84
N ASN A 47 12.85 -8.84 -24.45
CA ASN A 47 13.07 -7.44 -24.81
C ASN A 47 13.41 -6.64 -23.55
N THR A 48 14.65 -6.15 -23.47
CA THR A 48 15.18 -5.37 -22.33
C THR A 48 14.47 -4.02 -22.15
N ASN A 49 13.78 -3.52 -23.19
CA ASN A 49 12.96 -2.31 -23.10
C ASN A 49 11.71 -2.46 -22.22
N LEU A 50 11.24 -3.70 -21.98
CA LEU A 50 10.06 -3.93 -21.13
C LEU A 50 10.35 -3.59 -19.66
N VAL A 51 11.62 -3.60 -19.25
CA VAL A 51 12.07 -3.22 -17.89
C VAL A 51 11.85 -1.73 -17.63
N ILE A 52 12.07 -0.91 -18.66
CA ILE A 52 11.85 0.53 -18.61
C ILE A 52 10.35 0.82 -18.42
N GLY A 53 9.47 -0.02 -19.00
CA GLY A 53 8.02 0.04 -18.77
C GLY A 53 7.56 -0.52 -17.42
N GLY A 54 8.13 -1.63 -16.95
CA GLY A 54 7.69 -2.29 -15.71
C GLY A 54 7.97 -1.48 -14.45
N THR A 55 9.18 -0.92 -14.32
CA THR A 55 9.56 -0.10 -13.17
C THR A 55 8.82 1.25 -13.17
N SER A 56 8.62 1.85 -14.35
CA SER A 56 7.85 3.09 -14.46
C SER A 56 6.39 2.89 -14.06
N VAL A 57 5.75 1.76 -14.39
CA VAL A 57 4.37 1.47 -13.95
C VAL A 57 4.24 1.43 -12.42
N LEU A 58 5.17 0.77 -11.71
CA LEU A 58 5.15 0.74 -10.24
C LEU A 58 5.29 2.13 -9.62
N ILE A 59 6.21 2.94 -10.16
CA ILE A 59 6.44 4.31 -9.71
C ILE A 59 5.20 5.18 -10.00
N ILE A 60 4.61 5.07 -11.19
CA ILE A 60 3.44 5.85 -11.60
C ILE A 60 2.26 5.56 -10.67
N VAL A 61 1.96 4.30 -10.38
CA VAL A 61 0.84 3.95 -9.49
C VAL A 61 1.06 4.53 -8.09
N ALA A 62 2.28 4.42 -7.55
CA ALA A 62 2.61 4.99 -6.25
C ALA A 62 2.42 6.52 -6.22
N VAL A 63 2.98 7.23 -7.21
CA VAL A 63 2.89 8.69 -7.31
C VAL A 63 1.45 9.16 -7.53
N VAL A 64 0.66 8.45 -8.35
CA VAL A 64 -0.76 8.79 -8.58
C VAL A 64 -1.57 8.65 -7.29
N ILE A 65 -1.37 7.58 -6.52
CA ILE A 65 -2.06 7.39 -5.24
C ILE A 65 -1.69 8.53 -4.27
N ASP A 66 -0.42 8.90 -4.17
CA ASP A 66 0.01 9.98 -3.28
C ASP A 66 -0.49 11.35 -3.76
N SER A 67 -0.53 11.58 -5.08
CA SER A 67 -1.10 12.79 -5.67
C SER A 67 -2.59 12.92 -5.36
N VAL A 68 -3.37 11.84 -5.52
CA VAL A 68 -4.81 11.83 -5.19
C VAL A 68 -5.03 12.11 -3.70
N LYS A 69 -4.24 11.49 -2.81
CA LYS A 69 -4.31 11.75 -1.36
C LYS A 69 -4.00 13.22 -1.04
N GLN A 70 -3.01 13.80 -1.70
CA GLN A 70 -2.63 15.19 -1.48
C GLN A 70 -3.74 16.16 -1.93
N ILE A 71 -4.37 15.89 -3.08
CA ILE A 71 -5.53 16.66 -3.55
C ILE A 71 -6.69 16.52 -2.55
N GLN A 72 -6.97 15.30 -2.09
CA GLN A 72 -8.06 15.04 -1.16
C GLN A 72 -7.85 15.74 0.19
N ALA A 73 -6.62 15.78 0.69
CA ALA A 73 -6.27 16.51 1.91
C ALA A 73 -6.54 18.03 1.77
N GLN A 74 -6.27 18.62 0.60
CA GLN A 74 -6.60 20.03 0.33
C GLN A 74 -8.11 20.28 0.27
N LEU A 75 -8.87 19.36 -0.33
CA LEU A 75 -10.34 19.43 -0.38
C LEU A 75 -10.97 19.33 1.01
N THR A 76 -10.49 18.43 1.88
CA THR A 76 -10.97 18.34 3.27
C THR A 76 -10.72 19.62 4.05
N MET A 77 -9.59 20.31 3.83
CA MET A 77 -9.35 21.61 4.48
C MET A 77 -10.33 22.68 4.00
N ARG A 78 -10.70 22.67 2.71
CA ARG A 78 -11.70 23.58 2.13
C ARG A 78 -13.11 23.32 2.64
N GLU A 79 -13.50 22.06 2.81
CA GLU A 79 -14.83 21.69 3.33
C GLU A 79 -14.98 22.04 4.83
N TYR A 80 -13.87 22.16 5.56
CA TYR A 80 -13.84 22.66 6.94
C TYR A 80 -13.96 24.19 7.06
N GLU A 81 -13.68 24.95 6.00
CA GLU A 81 -13.75 26.43 5.99
C GLU A 81 -15.17 26.97 5.70
N ILE A 82 -16.13 26.11 5.31
CA ILE A 82 -17.51 26.49 4.93
C ILE A 82 -18.49 26.15 6.07
#